data_AF-A0A495TJ96-F1
#
_entry.id   AF-A0A495TJ96-F1
#
_cell.length_a   1.000
_cell.length_b   1.000
_cell.length_c   1.000
_cell.angle_alpha   90.00
_cell.angle_beta   90.00
_cell.angle_gamma   90.00
#
_symmetry.space_group_name_H-M   'P 1'
#
loop_
_entity.id
_entity.type
_entity.pdbx_description
1 polymer ?
#
loop_
_entity_poly.entity_id
_entity_poly.type
_entity_poly.pdbx_seq_one_letter_code
_entity_poly.pdbx_strand_id
1 'polypeptide(L)'
;MLGETLMDEVHLCFDEPPQHDGTLLRATWNPSITSNYGYNRFPAEQSRVRIAITPLPAGERAHARGLLREQALPELREWVDRAGRAPEWWVLTRHSVSWRVTGQEVARREDYQPYPQAGSG
;
A
#
# COMPACT_ATOMS: atom_id res chain seq x y z
N MET A 1 -24.86 24.15 -5.84
CA MET A 1 -24.24 23.14 -4.95
C MET A 1 -22.93 22.76 -5.60
N LEU A 2 -21.81 23.29 -5.10
CA LEU A 2 -20.48 23.13 -5.68
C LEU A 2 -19.97 21.72 -5.39
N GLY A 3 -19.36 21.11 -6.41
CA GLY A 3 -19.11 19.67 -6.50
C GLY A 3 -18.24 19.13 -5.37
N GLU A 4 -18.78 18.12 -4.69
CA GLU A 4 -17.98 17.11 -4.02
C GLU A 4 -17.18 16.40 -5.11
N THR A 5 -15.97 16.88 -5.39
CA THR A 5 -14.95 16.01 -5.96
C THR A 5 -14.73 14.93 -4.91
N LEU A 6 -15.43 13.81 -5.09
CA LEU A 6 -15.16 12.57 -4.38
C LEU A 6 -13.64 12.41 -4.41
N MET A 7 -13.03 12.44 -3.22
CA MET A 7 -11.68 11.93 -3.06
C MET A 7 -11.62 10.60 -3.79
N ASP A 8 -10.64 10.41 -4.68
CA ASP A 8 -10.44 9.11 -5.29
C ASP A 8 -10.20 8.13 -4.13
N GLU A 9 -11.17 7.26 -3.84
CA GLU A 9 -11.15 6.43 -2.63
C GLU A 9 -9.89 5.56 -2.60
N VAL A 10 -9.40 5.22 -3.79
CA VAL A 10 -8.20 4.43 -4.01
C VAL A 10 -7.30 5.13 -5.03
N HIS A 11 -6.06 5.40 -4.65
CA HIS A 11 -5.04 5.89 -5.57
C HIS A 11 -3.97 4.82 -5.82
N LEU A 12 -3.75 4.46 -7.09
CA LEU A 12 -2.70 3.54 -7.52
C LEU A 12 -1.46 4.33 -7.96
N CYS A 13 -0.28 3.94 -7.50
CA CYS A 13 0.98 4.54 -7.94
C CYS A 13 2.13 3.54 -8.02
N PHE A 14 3.20 3.93 -8.71
CA PHE A 14 4.49 3.23 -8.64
C PHE A 14 5.38 3.97 -7.64
N ASP A 15 6.05 3.23 -6.75
CA ASP A 15 7.06 3.82 -5.88
C ASP A 15 8.34 4.09 -6.70
N GLU A 16 8.72 5.36 -6.77
CA GLU A 16 10.01 5.81 -7.28
C GLU A 16 10.72 6.62 -6.19
N PRO A 17 11.98 6.27 -5.82
CA PRO A 17 12.80 5.17 -6.34
C PRO A 17 12.40 3.78 -5.79
N PRO A 18 12.90 2.68 -6.39
CA PRO A 18 12.64 1.32 -5.92
C PRO A 18 13.07 1.14 -4.46
N GLN A 19 12.25 0.47 -3.66
CA GLN A 19 12.56 0.27 -2.25
C GLN A 19 13.68 -0.75 -2.03
N HIS A 20 14.67 -0.37 -1.23
CA HIS A 20 15.83 -1.20 -0.91
C HIS A 20 15.54 -2.39 0.03
N ASP A 21 14.31 -2.49 0.55
CA ASP A 21 13.89 -3.57 1.45
C ASP A 21 13.22 -4.75 0.72
N GLY A 22 13.05 -4.66 -0.60
CA GLY A 22 12.42 -5.68 -1.43
C GLY A 22 10.88 -5.69 -1.35
N THR A 23 10.26 -4.69 -0.74
CA THR A 23 8.80 -4.52 -0.81
C THR A 23 8.36 -4.33 -2.26
N LEU A 24 7.35 -5.08 -2.70
CA LEU A 24 6.83 -5.05 -4.07
C LEU A 24 5.44 -4.44 -4.18
N LEU A 25 4.64 -4.60 -3.13
CA LEU A 25 3.30 -4.05 -3.02
C LEU A 25 3.13 -3.46 -1.62
N ARG A 26 2.49 -2.30 -1.54
CA ARG A 26 2.14 -1.67 -0.28
C ARG A 26 0.80 -0.97 -0.40
N ALA A 27 0.00 -1.07 0.65
CA ALA A 27 -1.19 -0.24 0.82
C ALA A 27 -1.07 0.61 2.10
N THR A 28 -1.62 1.82 2.04
CA THR A 28 -1.65 2.75 3.15
C THR A 28 -3.05 3.33 3.29
N TRP A 29 -3.59 3.33 4.51
CA TRP A 29 -4.79 4.04 4.87
C TRP A 29 -4.41 5.44 5.31
N ASN A 30 -4.92 6.47 4.61
CA ASN A 30 -4.72 7.86 5.01
C ASN A 30 -5.97 8.36 5.73
N PRO A 31 -5.84 8.79 6.99
CA PRO A 31 -6.98 9.35 7.70
C PRO A 31 -7.37 10.68 7.05
N SER A 32 -8.68 10.90 6.86
CA SER A 32 -9.24 12.17 6.41
C SER A 32 -9.22 13.21 7.53
N ILE A 33 -8.03 13.66 7.93
CA ILE A 33 -7.89 14.78 8.88
C ILE A 33 -7.91 16.10 8.11
N THR A 34 -8.56 17.12 8.69
CA THR A 34 -8.71 18.47 8.12
C THR A 34 -7.37 19.11 7.68
N SER A 35 -6.25 18.67 8.26
CA SER A 35 -4.90 19.12 7.89
C SER A 35 -4.42 18.68 6.49
N ASN A 36 -5.08 17.71 5.84
CA ASN A 36 -4.69 17.27 4.49
C ASN A 36 -5.17 18.23 3.39
N TYR A 37 -6.04 19.19 3.70
CA TYR A 37 -6.59 20.15 2.76
C TYR A 37 -5.78 21.46 2.64
N GLY A 38 -4.78 21.67 3.50
CA GLY A 38 -4.08 22.96 3.64
C GLY A 38 -2.68 23.06 3.04
N TYR A 39 -2.13 21.95 2.54
CA TYR A 39 -0.83 21.93 1.88
C TYR A 39 -1.06 21.44 0.45
N ASN A 40 -0.32 21.97 -0.54
CA ASN A 40 -0.26 21.48 -1.93
C ASN A 40 0.24 20.02 -1.99
N ARG A 41 -0.48 19.09 -1.35
CA ARG A 41 -0.18 17.68 -1.25
C ARG A 41 -0.87 16.98 -2.42
N PHE A 42 -0.06 16.19 -3.13
CA PHE A 42 -0.42 15.47 -4.34
C PHE A 42 -1.73 14.66 -4.16
N PRO A 43 -2.48 14.38 -5.25
CA PRO A 43 -3.73 13.60 -5.20
C PRO A 43 -3.63 12.30 -4.39
N ALA A 44 -2.45 11.66 -4.40
CA ALA A 44 -2.16 10.44 -3.65
C ALA A 44 -2.30 10.58 -2.12
N GLU A 45 -1.98 11.75 -1.56
CA GLU A 45 -2.09 12.02 -0.11
C GLU A 45 -3.51 12.40 0.30
N GLN A 46 -4.38 12.66 -0.67
CA GLN A 46 -5.80 12.96 -0.46
C GLN A 46 -6.69 11.71 -0.59
N SER A 47 -6.16 10.61 -1.14
CA SER A 47 -6.87 9.33 -1.26
C SER A 47 -6.96 8.60 0.09
N ARG A 48 -8.11 7.96 0.38
CA ARG A 48 -8.31 7.15 1.59
C ARG A 48 -7.39 5.93 1.61
N VAL A 49 -7.22 5.28 0.47
CA VAL A 49 -6.31 4.16 0.29
C VAL A 49 -5.30 4.48 -0.80
N ARG A 50 -4.02 4.48 -0.46
CA ARG A 50 -2.93 4.52 -1.45
C ARG A 50 -2.37 3.12 -1.63
N ILE A 51 -2.29 2.64 -2.87
CA ILE A 51 -1.62 1.38 -3.22
C ILE A 51 -0.41 1.71 -4.08
N ALA A 52 0.77 1.31 -3.61
CA ALA A 52 2.04 1.54 -4.26
C ALA A 52 2.67 0.22 -4.71
N ILE A 53 3.22 0.22 -5.94
CA ILE A 53 3.87 -0.93 -6.56
C ILE A 53 5.32 -0.56 -6.83
N THR A 54 6.27 -1.39 -6.37
CA THR A 54 7.68 -1.19 -6.67
C THR A 54 8.04 -1.88 -7.99
N PRO A 55 8.70 -1.17 -8.94
CA PRO A 55 9.09 -1.76 -10.21
C PRO A 55 10.17 -2.82 -10.04
N LEU A 56 10.09 -3.89 -10.83
CA LEU A 56 11.06 -4.99 -10.87
C LEU A 56 11.77 -5.10 -12.22
N PRO A 57 13.00 -5.66 -12.26
CA PRO A 57 13.65 -6.08 -13.49
C PRO A 57 12.78 -7.05 -14.29
N ALA A 58 12.81 -6.98 -15.63
CA ALA A 58 11.90 -7.72 -16.49
C ALA A 58 11.91 -9.25 -16.25
N GLY A 59 13.08 -9.83 -15.94
CA GLY A 59 13.23 -11.27 -15.70
C GLY A 59 12.50 -11.78 -14.46
N GLU A 60 12.23 -10.92 -13.47
CA GLU A 60 11.59 -11.30 -12.21
C GLU A 60 10.08 -10.99 -12.18
N ARG A 61 9.60 -10.14 -13.11
CA ARG A 61 8.22 -9.65 -13.11
C ARG A 61 7.17 -10.75 -13.23
N ALA A 62 7.39 -11.73 -14.10
CA ALA A 62 6.38 -12.76 -14.37
C ALA A 62 6.12 -13.62 -13.13
N HIS A 63 7.20 -14.07 -12.49
CA HIS A 63 7.16 -14.87 -11.26
C HIS A 63 6.57 -14.07 -10.09
N ALA A 64 7.10 -12.87 -9.83
CA ALA A 64 6.60 -12.01 -8.75
C ALA A 64 5.13 -11.63 -8.95
N ARG A 65 4.70 -11.35 -10.19
CA ARG A 65 3.30 -11.04 -10.50
C ARG A 65 2.38 -12.23 -10.24
N GLY A 66 2.81 -13.45 -10.55
CA GLY A 66 2.05 -14.66 -10.23
C GLY A 66 1.79 -14.76 -8.72
N LEU A 67 2.86 -14.71 -7.93
CA LEU A 67 2.78 -14.80 -6.47
C LEU A 67 1.96 -13.66 -5.84
N LEU A 68 2.19 -12.41 -6.26
CA LEU A 68 1.40 -11.28 -5.76
C LEU A 68 -0.08 -11.40 -6.12
N ARG A 69 -0.41 -11.91 -7.31
CA ARG A 69 -1.80 -12.10 -7.73
C ARG A 69 -2.50 -13.17 -6.92
N GLU A 70 -1.81 -14.27 -6.62
CA GLU A 70 -2.38 -15.42 -5.92
C GLU A 70 -2.47 -15.20 -4.41
N GLN A 71 -1.48 -14.54 -3.81
CA GLN A 71 -1.36 -14.42 -2.35
C GLN A 71 -1.66 -12.99 -1.87
N ALA A 72 -0.99 -11.97 -2.44
CA ALA A 72 -1.07 -10.61 -1.90
C ALA A 72 -2.38 -9.88 -2.24
N LEU A 73 -2.93 -10.08 -3.44
CA LEU A 73 -4.17 -9.37 -3.85
C LEU A 73 -5.41 -9.78 -3.04
N PRO A 74 -5.66 -11.08 -2.75
CA PRO A 74 -6.73 -11.46 -1.83
C PRO A 74 -6.58 -10.81 -0.45
N GLU A 75 -5.37 -10.84 0.12
CA GLU A 75 -5.09 -10.23 1.43
C GLU A 75 -5.25 -8.71 1.42
N LEU A 76 -4.86 -8.05 0.33
CA LEU A 76 -5.08 -6.61 0.14
C LEU A 76 -6.57 -6.29 0.13
N ARG A 77 -7.38 -7.08 -0.59
CA ARG A 77 -8.84 -6.92 -0.61
C ARG A 77 -9.42 -7.04 0.79
N GLU A 78 -9.06 -8.08 1.53
CA GLU A 78 -9.53 -8.28 2.91
C GLU A 78 -9.13 -7.13 3.84
N TRP A 79 -7.91 -6.61 3.68
CA TRP A 79 -7.43 -5.49 4.46
C TRP A 79 -8.22 -4.20 4.15
N VAL A 80 -8.49 -3.91 2.88
CA VAL A 80 -9.34 -2.76 2.48
C VAL A 80 -10.78 -2.93 2.98
N ASP A 81 -11.36 -4.13 2.86
CA ASP A 81 -12.72 -4.42 3.34
C ASP A 81 -12.82 -4.27 4.87
N ARG A 82 -11.76 -4.64 5.61
CA ARG A 82 -11.66 -4.43 7.06
C ARG A 82 -11.57 -2.96 7.39
N ALA A 83 -10.72 -2.21 6.68
CA ALA A 83 -10.56 -0.77 6.85
C ALA A 83 -11.89 -0.02 6.65
N GLY A 84 -12.67 -0.39 5.63
CA GLY A 84 -13.98 0.20 5.34
C GLY A 84 -15.05 -0.08 6.40
N ARG A 85 -14.86 -1.09 7.26
CA ARG A 85 -15.76 -1.44 8.37
C ARG A 85 -15.15 -1.15 9.74
N ALA A 86 -13.97 -0.52 9.77
CA ALA A 86 -13.23 -0.32 11.00
C ALA A 86 -13.89 0.73 11.89
N PRO A 87 -13.75 0.62 13.21
CA PRO A 87 -14.24 1.63 14.15
C PRO A 87 -13.53 2.98 13.93
N GLU A 88 -14.18 4.06 14.36
CA GLU A 88 -13.72 5.44 14.13
C GLU A 88 -12.25 5.68 14.57
N TRP A 89 -11.85 5.16 15.73
CA TRP A 89 -10.48 5.30 16.23
C TRP A 89 -9.43 4.72 15.27
N TRP A 90 -9.78 3.67 14.54
CA TRP A 90 -8.89 3.04 13.57
C TRP A 90 -8.78 3.92 12.33
N VAL A 91 -9.92 4.39 11.80
CA VAL A 91 -9.99 5.24 10.60
C VAL A 91 -9.26 6.57 10.77
N LEU A 92 -9.19 7.09 11.99
CA LEU A 92 -8.47 8.32 12.34
C LEU A 92 -6.94 8.17 12.45
N THR A 93 -6.43 6.94 12.36
CA THR A 93 -5.00 6.64 12.44
C THR A 93 -4.50 6.16 11.08
N ARG A 94 -3.24 6.46 10.74
CA ARG A 94 -2.60 5.91 9.54
C ARG A 94 -2.25 4.45 9.78
N HIS A 95 -2.61 3.59 8.83
CA HIS A 95 -2.25 2.17 8.82
C HIS A 95 -1.56 1.80 7.51
N SER A 96 -0.82 0.71 7.52
CA SER A 96 -0.16 0.22 6.32
C SER A 96 -0.09 -1.29 6.31
N VAL A 97 -0.06 -1.85 5.11
CA VAL A 97 0.28 -3.25 4.88
C VAL A 97 1.22 -3.33 3.70
N SER A 98 2.25 -4.17 3.78
CA SER A 98 3.24 -4.35 2.72
C SER A 98 3.52 -5.82 2.47
N TRP A 99 3.94 -6.11 1.24
CA TRP A 99 4.28 -7.45 0.79
C TRP A 99 5.63 -7.48 0.09
N ARG A 100 6.39 -8.53 0.39
CA ARG A 100 7.67 -8.85 -0.24
C ARG A 100 7.61 -10.28 -0.76
N VAL A 101 8.15 -10.52 -1.95
CA VAL A 101 8.34 -11.87 -2.46
C VAL A 101 9.70 -12.39 -2.01
N THR A 102 9.72 -13.58 -1.38
CA THR A 102 10.93 -14.31 -0.98
C THR A 102 10.90 -15.71 -1.58
N GLY A 103 11.60 -15.90 -2.70
CA GLY A 103 11.58 -17.18 -3.42
C GLY A 103 10.19 -17.49 -3.98
N GLN A 104 9.48 -18.43 -3.36
CA GLN A 104 8.13 -18.85 -3.75
C GLN A 104 7.02 -18.36 -2.81
N GLU A 105 7.35 -17.62 -1.77
CA GLU A 105 6.39 -17.15 -0.76
C GLU A 105 6.27 -15.64 -0.77
N VAL A 106 5.11 -15.14 -0.34
CA VAL A 106 4.88 -13.73 -0.08
C VAL A 106 4.91 -13.48 1.43
N ALA A 107 5.90 -12.72 1.89
CA ALA A 107 5.93 -12.20 3.24
C ALA A 107 5.02 -10.96 3.35
N ARG A 108 4.27 -10.86 4.45
CA ARG A 108 3.31 -9.78 4.74
C ARG A 108 3.66 -9.08 6.05
N ARG A 109 3.51 -7.75 6.11
CA ARG A 109 3.68 -6.93 7.32
C ARG A 109 2.64 -5.82 7.40
N GLU A 110 2.26 -5.43 8.61
CA GLU A 110 1.30 -4.33 8.87
C GLU A 110 1.89 -3.16 9.69
N ASP A 111 3.20 -3.18 9.97
CA ASP A 111 3.86 -2.31 10.95
C ASP A 111 4.64 -1.12 10.34
N TYR A 112 4.54 -0.93 9.01
CA TYR A 112 5.33 0.04 8.22
C TYR A 112 6.86 -0.16 8.33
N GLN A 113 7.33 -1.21 9.01
CA GLN A 113 8.75 -1.46 9.17
C GLN A 113 9.33 -2.04 7.88
N PRO A 114 10.56 -1.65 7.50
CA PRO A 114 11.23 -2.26 6.38
C PRO A 114 11.47 -3.75 6.65
N TYR A 115 11.39 -4.56 5.61
CA TYR A 115 11.78 -5.97 5.73
C TYR A 115 13.28 -6.09 6.06
N PRO A 116 13.68 -7.04 6.91
CA PRO A 116 15.10 -7.28 7.17
C PRO A 116 15.83 -7.65 5.87
N GLN A 117 17.07 -7.17 5.74
CA GLN A 117 17.92 -7.46 4.59
C GLN A 117 18.17 -8.97 4.50
N ALA A 118 18.05 -9.54 3.30
CA ALA A 118 18.40 -10.94 3.09
C ALA A 118 19.93 -11.07 3.15
N GLY A 119 20.46 -11.61 4.26
CA GLY A 119 21.91 -11.82 4.42
C GLY A 119 22.50 -11.61 5.81
N SER A 120 21.70 -11.43 6.87
CA SER A 120 22.20 -11.51 8.25
C SER A 120 21.81 -12.86 8.86
N GLY A 121 22.55 -13.90 8.49
CA GLY A 121 22.40 -15.27 9.00
C GLY A 121 23.45 -16.18 8.41
#